data_AF-A0A4V1ZCR5-F1
#
_entry.id   AF-A0A4V1ZCR5-F1
#
_cell.length_a   1.000
_cell.length_b   1.000
_cell.length_c   1.000
_cell.angle_alpha   90.00
_cell.angle_beta   90.00
_cell.angle_gamma   90.00
#
_symmetry.space_group_name_H-M   'P 1'
#
loop_
_entity.id
_entity.type
_entity.pdbx_description
1 polymer ?
#
loop_
_entity_poly.entity_id
_entity_poly.type
_entity_poly.pdbx_seq_one_letter_code
_entity_poly.pdbx_strand_id
1 'polypeptide(L)'
;MPEQILDELSGTESTLSYLIDGKNFLSEYGVYVSASGGMQDAPSLKEPQTVNWPGSHGTVVDLSAPRYNNREIELECFIKASGKMDFFTKVRAFQQAFQKPELRKLELRIIENKPLIYMVYLADSITIEKQWHSEEMFGTFTLKLIEPSPVKRLLVRTGNTVSIQFASANPIDIYWGDGQKTLNVFGSDVNKTHNYSISGTYYILLCGVIEEISDFIAADTQTIWTKY
;
A
#
# COMPACT_ATOMS: atom_id res chain seq x y z
N MET A 1 0.73 -21.60 -34.24
CA MET A 1 1.48 -20.33 -34.26
C MET A 1 0.90 -19.18 -33.44
N PRO A 2 -0.35 -19.19 -32.93
CA PRO A 2 -0.76 -18.28 -31.84
C PRO A 2 -0.27 -18.76 -30.46
N GLU A 3 -0.18 -20.08 -30.26
CA GLU A 3 0.23 -20.69 -28.99
C GLU A 3 1.73 -20.54 -28.66
N GLN A 4 2.58 -20.28 -29.65
CA GLN A 4 4.01 -20.03 -29.40
C GLN A 4 4.32 -18.62 -28.92
N ILE A 5 3.37 -17.69 -29.02
CA ILE A 5 3.55 -16.31 -28.53
C ILE A 5 3.26 -16.23 -27.02
N LEU A 6 2.48 -17.16 -26.46
CA LEU A 6 2.21 -17.20 -25.02
C LEU A 6 3.35 -17.84 -24.20
N ASP A 7 4.21 -18.65 -24.82
CA ASP A 7 5.24 -19.44 -24.12
C ASP A 7 6.63 -18.75 -24.11
N GLU A 8 6.84 -17.74 -24.96
CA GLU A 8 8.11 -16.99 -25.06
C GLU A 8 8.22 -15.80 -24.10
N LEU A 9 7.24 -15.59 -23.19
CA LEU A 9 7.34 -14.69 -22.03
C LEU A 9 7.82 -15.41 -20.75
N SER A 10 8.41 -16.61 -20.88
CA SER A 10 8.95 -17.36 -19.73
C SER A 10 10.40 -16.99 -19.36
N GLY A 11 10.80 -15.75 -19.62
CA GLY A 11 12.07 -15.18 -19.15
C GLY A 11 12.00 -14.75 -17.69
N THR A 12 11.92 -15.70 -16.74
CA THR A 12 11.84 -15.42 -15.29
C THR A 12 10.97 -14.20 -14.97
N GLU A 13 9.75 -14.17 -15.51
CA GLU A 13 8.83 -13.07 -15.21
C GLU A 13 8.44 -13.16 -13.74
N SER A 14 8.88 -12.18 -12.99
CA SER A 14 8.42 -11.97 -11.63
C SER A 14 6.91 -11.68 -11.70
N THR A 15 6.10 -12.69 -11.42
CA THR A 15 4.64 -12.61 -11.57
C THR A 15 4.09 -11.52 -10.65
N LEU A 16 3.50 -10.47 -11.24
CA LEU A 16 2.85 -9.39 -10.52
C LEU A 16 1.74 -9.98 -9.62
N SER A 17 1.83 -9.74 -8.31
CA SER A 17 0.80 -10.20 -7.38
C SER A 17 0.34 -9.11 -6.43
N TYR A 18 -0.99 -9.05 -6.26
CA TYR A 18 -1.68 -8.16 -5.33
C TYR A 18 -2.16 -8.99 -4.14
N LEU A 19 -1.88 -8.50 -2.93
CA LEU A 19 -2.30 -9.15 -1.70
C LEU A 19 -3.00 -8.14 -0.79
N ILE A 20 -4.06 -8.57 -0.11
CA ILE A 20 -4.72 -7.83 0.97
C ILE A 20 -4.51 -8.60 2.27
N ASP A 21 -3.81 -8.00 3.23
CA ASP A 21 -3.38 -8.64 4.48
C ASP A 21 -2.70 -10.01 4.25
N GLY A 22 -1.85 -10.11 3.24
CA GLY A 22 -1.15 -11.34 2.87
C GLY A 22 -1.99 -12.37 2.11
N LYS A 23 -3.27 -12.10 1.83
CA LYS A 23 -4.13 -12.94 0.99
C LYS A 23 -4.09 -12.49 -0.46
N ASN A 24 -3.69 -13.38 -1.36
CA ASN A 24 -3.54 -13.08 -2.78
C ASN A 24 -4.90 -12.90 -3.47
N PHE A 25 -5.04 -11.83 -4.26
CA PHE A 25 -6.30 -11.47 -4.95
C PHE A 25 -6.81 -12.60 -5.85
N LEU A 26 -5.90 -13.23 -6.58
CA LEU A 26 -6.20 -14.26 -7.56
C LEU A 26 -6.57 -15.57 -6.89
N SER A 27 -5.69 -16.13 -6.05
CA SER A 27 -5.92 -17.47 -5.49
C SER A 27 -7.05 -17.52 -4.47
N GLU A 28 -7.24 -16.44 -3.69
CA GLU A 28 -8.23 -16.41 -2.61
C GLU A 28 -9.60 -15.94 -3.07
N TYR A 29 -9.65 -15.01 -4.04
CA TYR A 29 -10.90 -14.35 -4.44
C TYR A 29 -11.21 -14.48 -5.93
N GLY A 30 -10.32 -15.03 -6.76
CA GLY A 30 -10.49 -15.09 -8.21
C GLY A 30 -10.46 -13.71 -8.88
N VAL A 31 -9.84 -12.71 -8.23
CA VAL A 31 -9.76 -11.33 -8.71
C VAL A 31 -8.42 -11.10 -9.41
N TYR A 32 -8.51 -10.57 -10.62
CA TYR A 32 -7.39 -10.12 -11.43
C TYR A 32 -7.41 -8.59 -11.50
N VAL A 33 -6.22 -8.00 -11.51
CA VAL A 33 -6.05 -6.55 -11.71
C VAL A 33 -5.53 -6.35 -13.13
N SER A 34 -6.31 -5.67 -13.97
CA SER A 34 -5.95 -5.37 -15.37
C SER A 34 -5.12 -4.10 -15.48
N ALA A 35 -5.42 -3.10 -14.65
CA ALA A 35 -4.69 -1.83 -14.61
C ALA A 35 -4.68 -1.26 -13.19
N SER A 36 -3.68 -0.42 -12.90
CA SER A 36 -3.51 0.25 -11.61
C SER A 36 -3.10 1.70 -11.83
N GLY A 37 -3.79 2.65 -11.19
CA GLY A 37 -3.43 4.07 -11.12
C GLY A 37 -3.15 4.51 -9.69
N GLY A 38 -2.36 5.59 -9.52
CA GLY A 38 -2.12 6.22 -8.22
C GLY A 38 -1.08 5.54 -7.32
N MET A 39 -0.63 4.32 -7.66
CA MET A 39 0.33 3.58 -6.83
C MET A 39 1.76 4.14 -6.92
N GLN A 40 2.23 4.48 -8.14
CA GLN A 40 3.56 5.06 -8.36
C GLN A 40 3.54 6.59 -8.45
N ASP A 41 2.34 7.17 -8.57
CA ASP A 41 2.18 8.59 -8.75
C ASP A 41 2.54 9.34 -7.45
N ALA A 42 3.07 10.54 -7.63
CA ALA A 42 3.30 11.45 -6.52
C ALA A 42 1.93 11.88 -5.93
N PRO A 43 1.74 11.80 -4.61
CA PRO A 43 0.51 12.29 -4.00
C PRO A 43 0.36 13.79 -4.24
N SER A 44 -0.88 14.29 -4.29
CA SER A 44 -1.14 15.70 -4.54
C SER A 44 -0.66 16.58 -3.40
N LEU A 45 -0.15 17.78 -3.71
CA LEU A 45 0.33 18.73 -2.71
C LEU A 45 -0.86 19.28 -1.90
N LYS A 46 -0.72 19.35 -0.57
CA LYS A 46 -1.61 20.13 0.30
C LYS A 46 -1.47 21.60 -0.04
N GLU A 47 -2.58 22.34 0.02
CA GLU A 47 -2.58 23.76 -0.30
C GLU A 47 -1.52 24.51 0.53
N PRO A 48 -0.46 25.05 -0.12
CA PRO A 48 0.62 25.72 0.60
C PRO A 48 0.20 27.12 1.02
N GLN A 49 0.81 27.63 2.09
CA GLN A 49 0.59 29.00 2.51
C GLN A 49 1.02 29.96 1.41
N THR A 50 0.10 30.84 1.01
CA THR A 50 0.32 31.80 -0.07
C THR A 50 0.07 33.21 0.42
N VAL A 51 0.97 34.12 0.06
CA VAL A 51 0.87 35.55 0.38
C VAL A 51 0.78 36.34 -0.91
N ASN A 52 -0.28 37.15 -1.02
CA ASN A 52 -0.54 38.00 -2.18
C ASN A 52 -0.58 39.47 -1.74
N TRP A 53 0.36 40.28 -2.21
CA TRP A 53 0.47 41.69 -1.87
C TRP A 53 -0.04 42.57 -3.02
N PRO A 54 -0.94 43.54 -2.79
CA PRO A 54 -1.52 44.36 -3.85
C PRO A 54 -0.51 45.14 -4.72
N GLY A 55 0.65 45.47 -4.16
CA GLY A 55 1.72 46.20 -4.85
C GLY A 55 2.77 45.32 -5.54
N SER A 56 2.59 44.00 -5.55
CA SER A 56 3.56 43.06 -6.12
C SER A 56 2.94 42.26 -7.26
N HIS A 57 3.77 41.86 -8.23
CA HIS A 57 3.35 40.91 -9.25
C HIS A 57 3.38 39.48 -8.69
N GLY A 58 2.29 38.74 -8.92
CA GLY A 58 2.20 37.34 -8.52
C GLY A 58 2.02 37.14 -7.01
N THR A 59 2.36 35.94 -6.55
CA THR A 59 2.18 35.50 -5.16
C THR A 59 3.43 34.82 -4.64
N VAL A 60 3.70 34.95 -3.34
CA VAL A 60 4.74 34.20 -2.65
C VAL A 60 4.12 32.92 -2.08
N VAL A 61 4.67 31.77 -2.42
CA VAL A 61 4.19 30.45 -1.95
C VAL A 61 5.25 29.83 -1.05
N ASP A 62 4.86 29.42 0.16
CA ASP A 62 5.77 28.70 1.06
C ASP A 62 5.87 27.22 0.68
N LEU A 63 7.07 26.81 0.30
CA LEU A 63 7.42 25.45 -0.08
C LEU A 63 8.58 24.90 0.76
N SER A 64 8.86 25.46 1.95
CA SER A 64 9.98 25.01 2.78
C SER A 64 9.81 23.57 3.30
N ALA A 65 8.56 23.16 3.56
CA ALA A 65 8.21 21.81 4.00
C ALA A 65 6.91 21.34 3.29
N PRO A 66 6.99 20.92 2.01
CA PRO A 66 5.83 20.48 1.24
C PRO A 66 5.15 19.28 1.90
N ARG A 67 3.82 19.37 2.08
CA ARG A 67 3.00 18.26 2.59
C ARG A 67 2.03 17.79 1.54
N TYR A 68 1.62 16.53 1.63
CA TYR A 68 0.80 15.88 0.61
C TYR A 68 -0.55 15.43 1.17
N ASN A 69 -1.58 15.46 0.33
CA ASN A 69 -2.89 14.87 0.62
C ASN A 69 -2.81 13.35 0.59
N ASN A 70 -3.90 12.68 0.99
CA ASN A 70 -4.01 11.24 0.89
C ASN A 70 -3.69 10.75 -0.53
N ARG A 71 -3.09 9.57 -0.65
CA ARG A 71 -2.93 8.92 -1.95
C ARG A 71 -4.21 8.17 -2.30
N GLU A 72 -4.69 8.39 -3.51
CA GLU A 72 -5.81 7.66 -4.09
C GLU A 72 -5.25 6.58 -5.02
N ILE A 73 -5.73 5.35 -4.87
CA ILE A 73 -5.32 4.20 -5.68
C ILE A 73 -6.57 3.66 -6.36
N GLU A 74 -6.53 3.54 -7.68
CA GLU A 74 -7.60 2.95 -8.47
C GLU A 74 -7.09 1.68 -9.15
N LEU A 75 -7.73 0.54 -8.88
CA LEU A 75 -7.43 -0.73 -9.53
C LEU A 75 -8.61 -1.14 -10.41
N GLU A 76 -8.35 -1.32 -11.69
CA GLU A 76 -9.31 -1.95 -12.58
C GLU A 76 -9.21 -3.46 -12.41
N CYS A 77 -10.33 -4.08 -12.04
CA CYS A 77 -10.38 -5.47 -11.66
C CYS A 77 -11.42 -6.24 -12.45
N PHE A 78 -11.15 -7.52 -12.67
CA PHE A 78 -12.17 -8.47 -13.06
C PHE A 78 -12.12 -9.72 -12.18
N ILE A 79 -13.28 -10.30 -11.91
CA ILE A 79 -13.42 -11.51 -11.11
C ILE A 79 -13.90 -12.65 -11.99
N LYS A 80 -13.23 -13.80 -11.90
CA LYS A 80 -13.58 -15.04 -12.59
C LYS A 80 -14.06 -16.10 -11.58
N ALA A 81 -15.19 -16.71 -11.88
CA ALA A 81 -15.77 -17.73 -11.02
C ALA A 81 -16.48 -18.85 -11.80
N SER A 82 -16.55 -20.03 -11.19
CA SER A 82 -17.18 -21.22 -11.78
C SER A 82 -18.65 -21.25 -11.39
N GLY A 83 -19.50 -20.68 -12.24
CA GLY A 83 -20.93 -20.57 -12.01
C GLY A 83 -21.35 -19.50 -11.00
N LYS A 84 -22.67 -19.39 -10.82
CA LYS A 84 -23.32 -18.25 -10.14
C LYS A 84 -23.05 -18.19 -8.64
N MET A 85 -23.03 -19.35 -7.96
CA MET A 85 -22.86 -19.41 -6.51
C MET A 85 -21.41 -19.14 -6.08
N ASP A 86 -20.44 -19.67 -6.83
CA ASP A 86 -19.02 -19.38 -6.62
C ASP A 86 -18.75 -17.88 -6.80
N PHE A 87 -19.30 -17.30 -7.87
CA PHE A 87 -19.21 -15.86 -8.13
C PHE A 87 -19.72 -15.02 -6.95
N PHE A 88 -20.92 -15.31 -6.45
CA PHE A 88 -21.48 -14.59 -5.32
C PHE A 88 -20.63 -14.74 -4.05
N THR A 89 -20.12 -15.95 -3.80
CA THR A 89 -19.28 -16.25 -2.62
C THR A 89 -17.96 -15.48 -2.68
N LYS A 90 -17.27 -15.50 -3.82
CA LYS A 90 -16.00 -14.81 -4.03
C LYS A 90 -16.15 -13.30 -3.95
N VAL A 91 -17.17 -12.73 -4.59
CA VAL A 91 -17.49 -11.29 -4.49
C VAL A 91 -17.69 -10.88 -3.03
N ARG A 92 -18.49 -11.64 -2.29
CA ARG A 92 -18.77 -11.34 -0.88
C ARG A 92 -17.51 -11.46 -0.02
N ALA A 93 -16.72 -12.50 -0.23
CA ALA A 93 -15.46 -12.71 0.47
C ALA A 93 -14.47 -11.56 0.21
N PHE A 94 -14.38 -11.11 -1.04
CA PHE A 94 -13.53 -9.97 -1.43
C PHE A 94 -14.00 -8.67 -0.78
N GLN A 95 -15.30 -8.36 -0.80
CA GLN A 95 -15.86 -7.18 -0.13
C GLN A 95 -15.61 -7.22 1.40
N GLN A 96 -15.83 -8.37 2.04
CA GLN A 96 -15.55 -8.58 3.46
C GLN A 96 -14.06 -8.45 3.78
N ALA A 97 -13.19 -8.75 2.82
CA ALA A 97 -11.76 -8.53 2.95
C ALA A 97 -11.38 -7.05 2.96
N PHE A 98 -12.28 -6.09 2.74
CA PHE A 98 -12.04 -4.65 2.98
C PHE A 98 -12.88 -4.10 4.14
N GLN A 99 -14.03 -4.70 4.45
CA GLN A 99 -14.94 -4.29 5.53
C GLN A 99 -14.52 -4.78 6.92
N LYS A 100 -13.22 -4.66 7.25
CA LYS A 100 -12.73 -4.92 8.63
C LYS A 100 -12.36 -3.60 9.29
N PRO A 101 -12.30 -3.56 10.64
CA PRO A 101 -11.77 -2.40 11.34
C PRO A 101 -10.32 -2.10 10.90
N GLU A 102 -9.94 -0.84 11.06
CA GLU A 102 -8.59 -0.33 10.79
C GLU A 102 -8.17 -0.32 9.32
N LEU A 103 -6.99 0.25 9.06
CA LEU A 103 -6.36 0.24 7.74
C LEU A 103 -5.90 -1.17 7.38
N ARG A 104 -6.01 -1.49 6.10
CA ARG A 104 -5.70 -2.80 5.54
C ARG A 104 -4.41 -2.73 4.75
N LYS A 105 -3.62 -3.79 4.78
CA LYS A 105 -2.31 -3.84 4.14
C LYS A 105 -2.47 -4.32 2.71
N LEU A 106 -2.41 -3.41 1.74
CA LEU A 106 -2.30 -3.74 0.33
C LEU A 106 -0.82 -3.92 -0.03
N GLU A 107 -0.45 -5.11 -0.49
CA GLU A 107 0.90 -5.41 -0.96
C GLU A 107 0.89 -5.62 -2.47
N LEU A 108 1.82 -4.97 -3.16
CA LEU A 108 2.14 -5.23 -4.55
C LEU A 108 3.53 -5.85 -4.62
N ARG A 109 3.60 -7.08 -5.13
CA ARG A 109 4.87 -7.80 -5.34
C ARG A 109 5.15 -7.87 -6.82
N ILE A 110 6.00 -6.95 -7.26
CA ILE A 110 6.62 -7.00 -8.59
C ILE A 110 7.87 -7.86 -8.50
N ILE A 111 8.72 -7.62 -7.49
CA ILE A 111 9.95 -8.37 -7.21
C ILE A 111 9.82 -8.97 -5.82
N GLU A 112 10.17 -10.26 -5.67
CA GLU A 112 9.93 -11.04 -4.44
C GLU A 112 10.44 -10.36 -3.16
N ASN A 113 11.61 -9.71 -3.22
CA ASN A 113 12.27 -9.09 -2.07
C ASN A 113 12.09 -7.57 -1.98
N LYS A 114 11.26 -6.96 -2.84
CA LYS A 114 11.00 -5.51 -2.84
C LYS A 114 9.51 -5.21 -3.04
N PRO A 115 8.66 -5.59 -2.07
CA PRO A 115 7.24 -5.27 -2.15
C PRO A 115 7.00 -3.77 -2.02
N LEU A 116 5.91 -3.28 -2.61
CA LEU A 116 5.31 -2.00 -2.28
C LEU A 116 4.15 -2.26 -1.32
N ILE A 117 4.13 -1.57 -0.18
CA ILE A 117 3.14 -1.79 0.87
C ILE A 117 2.39 -0.49 1.12
N TYR A 118 1.06 -0.56 1.07
CA TYR A 118 0.16 0.57 1.29
C TYR A 118 -0.82 0.24 2.41
N MET A 119 -1.00 1.18 3.34
CA MET A 119 -2.00 1.06 4.40
C MET A 119 -3.26 1.80 3.96
N VAL A 120 -4.26 1.05 3.51
CA VAL A 120 -5.41 1.57 2.75
C VAL A 120 -6.75 1.28 3.43
N TYR A 121 -7.76 2.06 3.07
CA TYR A 121 -9.16 1.70 3.28
C TYR A 121 -9.95 1.84 1.97
N LEU A 122 -11.10 1.16 1.92
CA LEU A 122 -12.01 1.25 0.79
C LEU A 122 -12.78 2.57 0.85
N ALA A 123 -12.59 3.42 -0.15
CA ALA A 123 -13.17 4.77 -0.18
C ALA A 123 -14.63 4.77 -0.59
N ASP A 124 -14.99 3.87 -1.51
CA ASP A 124 -16.31 3.80 -2.13
C ASP A 124 -16.80 2.35 -2.21
N SER A 125 -18.10 2.17 -2.41
CA SER A 125 -18.72 0.89 -2.67
C SER A 125 -18.14 0.22 -3.93
N ILE A 126 -17.98 -1.11 -3.89
CA ILE A 126 -17.55 -1.89 -5.05
C ILE A 126 -18.77 -2.21 -5.90
N THR A 127 -18.94 -1.49 -7.01
CA THR A 127 -20.00 -1.75 -7.99
C THR A 127 -19.47 -2.71 -9.05
N ILE A 128 -20.08 -3.90 -9.13
CA ILE A 128 -19.65 -4.96 -10.05
C ILE A 128 -20.64 -5.08 -11.20
N GLU A 129 -20.16 -4.77 -12.40
CA GLU A 129 -20.85 -5.07 -13.65
C GLU A 129 -20.67 -6.55 -13.98
N LYS A 130 -21.74 -7.24 -14.36
CA LYS A 130 -21.75 -8.71 -14.48
C LYS A 130 -22.30 -9.15 -15.82
N GLN A 131 -21.65 -10.14 -16.41
CA GLN A 131 -22.16 -10.85 -17.57
C GLN A 131 -22.50 -12.29 -17.16
N TRP A 132 -23.73 -12.72 -17.45
CA TRP A 132 -24.21 -14.05 -17.08
C TRP A 132 -23.87 -15.06 -18.17
N HIS A 133 -23.06 -16.07 -17.82
CA HIS A 133 -22.88 -17.28 -18.63
C HIS A 133 -23.28 -18.52 -17.83
N SER A 134 -23.57 -19.62 -18.51
CA SER A 134 -24.01 -20.87 -17.87
C SER A 134 -22.91 -21.56 -17.06
N GLU A 135 -21.66 -21.47 -17.51
CA GLU A 135 -20.51 -22.20 -16.94
C GLU A 135 -19.51 -21.29 -16.22
N GLU A 136 -19.16 -20.14 -16.80
CA GLU A 136 -18.20 -19.19 -16.23
C GLU A 136 -18.82 -17.81 -16.01
N MET A 137 -18.65 -17.26 -14.82
CA MET A 137 -19.13 -15.93 -14.49
C MET A 137 -17.97 -14.95 -14.47
N PHE A 138 -18.17 -13.82 -15.15
CA PHE A 138 -17.23 -12.70 -15.15
C PHE A 138 -17.92 -11.45 -14.59
N GLY A 139 -17.16 -10.68 -13.82
CA GLY A 139 -17.58 -9.37 -13.40
C GLY A 139 -16.42 -8.40 -13.41
N THR A 140 -16.68 -7.16 -13.82
CA THR A 140 -15.71 -6.07 -13.87
C THR A 140 -16.07 -5.01 -12.84
N PHE A 141 -15.06 -4.40 -12.22
CA PHE A 141 -15.25 -3.32 -11.27
C PHE A 141 -13.96 -2.51 -11.10
N THR A 142 -14.13 -1.27 -10.64
CA THR A 142 -13.02 -0.42 -10.21
C THR A 142 -12.97 -0.40 -8.70
N LEU A 143 -11.81 -0.72 -8.13
CA LEU A 143 -11.55 -0.64 -6.69
C LEU A 143 -10.87 0.69 -6.37
N LYS A 144 -11.55 1.55 -5.60
CA LYS A 144 -11.02 2.85 -5.17
C LYS A 144 -10.57 2.79 -3.71
N LEU A 145 -9.27 2.92 -3.50
CA LEU A 145 -8.63 2.83 -2.20
C LEU A 145 -7.98 4.15 -1.84
N ILE A 146 -8.01 4.50 -0.56
CA ILE A 146 -7.30 5.68 -0.04
C ILE A 146 -6.25 5.24 0.96
N GLU A 147 -5.03 5.73 0.78
CA GLU A 147 -3.94 5.67 1.75
C GLU A 147 -3.82 7.02 2.48
N PRO A 148 -4.15 7.10 3.78
CA PRO A 148 -4.08 8.36 4.54
C PRO A 148 -2.66 8.92 4.70
N SER A 149 -1.66 8.05 4.79
CA SER A 149 -0.27 8.42 5.06
C SER A 149 0.61 8.01 3.87
N PRO A 150 0.63 8.82 2.79
CA PRO A 150 1.19 8.41 1.51
C PRO A 150 2.72 8.36 1.51
N VAL A 151 3.37 9.21 2.32
CA VAL A 151 4.83 9.28 2.44
C VAL A 151 5.30 8.30 3.50
N LYS A 152 6.13 7.35 3.06
CA LYS A 152 6.56 6.24 3.91
C LYS A 152 7.92 5.67 3.54
N ARG A 153 8.54 4.98 4.51
CA ARG A 153 9.82 4.28 4.41
C ARG A 153 9.59 2.81 4.73
N LEU A 154 10.16 1.94 3.90
CA LEU A 154 10.06 0.50 4.09
C LEU A 154 11.41 -0.10 4.47
N LEU A 155 11.42 -0.80 5.59
CA LEU A 155 12.55 -1.60 6.05
C LEU A 155 12.19 -3.08 5.97
N VAL A 156 13.21 -3.93 5.89
CA VAL A 156 13.09 -5.37 6.09
C VAL A 156 14.01 -5.82 7.22
N ARG A 157 13.53 -6.76 8.03
CA ARG A 157 14.28 -7.45 9.09
C ARG A 157 14.07 -8.94 8.93
N THR A 158 15.15 -9.71 9.05
CA THR A 158 15.07 -11.16 9.28
C THR A 158 15.48 -11.45 10.72
N GLY A 159 14.63 -12.07 11.52
CA GLY A 159 14.90 -12.39 12.92
C GLY A 159 13.64 -12.30 13.78
N ASN A 160 13.82 -12.17 15.09
CA ASN A 160 12.73 -12.11 16.07
C ASN A 160 12.66 -10.80 16.86
N THR A 161 13.63 -9.89 16.71
CA THR A 161 13.62 -8.59 17.39
C THR A 161 14.16 -7.50 16.47
N VAL A 162 13.59 -6.30 16.55
CA VAL A 162 14.06 -5.09 15.87
C VAL A 162 14.03 -3.91 16.83
N SER A 163 15.01 -3.00 16.73
CA SER A 163 15.00 -1.72 17.44
C SER A 163 15.22 -0.57 16.45
N ILE A 164 14.38 0.45 16.57
CA ILE A 164 14.40 1.66 15.75
C ILE A 164 14.56 2.86 16.69
N GLN A 165 15.64 3.60 16.50
CA GLN A 165 15.93 4.86 17.17
C GLN A 165 15.85 6.00 16.17
N PHE A 166 15.29 7.13 16.61
CA PHE A 166 15.25 8.36 15.83
C PHE A 166 14.84 9.58 16.68
N ALA A 167 14.96 10.77 16.11
CA ALA A 167 14.31 11.98 16.59
C ALA A 167 13.32 12.50 15.53
N SER A 168 12.16 12.98 15.97
CA SER A 168 11.15 13.60 15.10
C SER A 168 10.32 14.61 15.87
N ALA A 169 10.10 15.79 15.28
CA ALA A 169 9.17 16.80 15.80
C ALA A 169 7.71 16.44 15.49
N ASN A 170 7.47 15.65 14.45
CA ASN A 170 6.14 15.29 13.96
C ASN A 170 5.84 13.80 14.23
N PRO A 171 4.59 13.43 14.52
CA PRO A 171 4.21 12.05 14.75
C PRO A 171 4.42 11.19 13.51
N ILE A 172 4.97 10.00 13.72
CA ILE A 172 5.03 8.93 12.73
C ILE A 172 4.35 7.68 13.25
N ASP A 173 3.82 6.87 12.35
CA ASP A 173 3.25 5.56 12.64
C ASP A 173 4.22 4.47 12.21
N ILE A 174 4.37 3.43 13.03
CA ILE A 174 5.22 2.27 12.75
C ILE A 174 4.32 1.03 12.65
N TYR A 175 4.30 0.39 11.49
CA TYR A 175 3.67 -0.90 11.27
C TYR A 175 4.75 -1.98 11.25
N TRP A 176 4.70 -2.93 12.17
CA TRP A 176 5.78 -3.91 12.37
C TRP A 176 5.75 -5.09 11.40
N GLY A 177 4.69 -5.21 10.59
CA GLY A 177 4.56 -6.24 9.56
C GLY A 177 3.92 -7.56 10.05
N ASP A 178 3.70 -7.72 11.35
CA ASP A 178 3.01 -8.85 11.98
C ASP A 178 1.56 -8.54 12.42
N GLY A 179 1.06 -7.38 12.01
CA GLY A 179 -0.26 -6.86 12.41
C GLY A 179 -0.23 -5.96 13.64
N GLN A 180 0.87 -5.92 14.40
CA GLN A 180 1.05 -4.93 15.46
C GLN A 180 1.53 -3.59 14.87
N LYS A 181 1.20 -2.51 15.57
CA LYS A 181 1.57 -1.14 15.20
C LYS A 181 1.79 -0.27 16.42
N THR A 182 2.65 0.73 16.26
CA THR A 182 2.88 1.78 17.24
C THR A 182 2.58 3.11 16.58
N LEU A 183 1.50 3.76 17.02
CA LEU A 183 1.00 4.99 16.39
C LEU A 183 1.48 6.24 17.14
N ASN A 184 1.53 7.38 16.44
CA ASN A 184 1.84 8.69 17.01
C ASN A 184 3.17 8.75 17.78
N VAL A 185 4.24 8.24 17.16
CA VAL A 185 5.58 8.21 17.76
C VAL A 185 6.37 9.46 17.35
N PHE A 186 6.84 10.24 18.32
CA PHE A 186 7.69 11.43 18.12
C PHE A 186 8.47 11.76 19.41
N GLY A 187 9.47 12.64 19.30
CA GLY A 187 10.34 13.03 20.41
C GLY A 187 11.79 13.25 19.97
N SER A 188 12.63 13.74 20.88
CA SER A 188 14.05 14.05 20.62
C SER A 188 15.00 12.85 20.80
N ASP A 189 14.56 11.77 21.45
CA ASP A 189 15.31 10.52 21.63
C ASP A 189 14.33 9.35 21.70
N VAL A 190 13.71 9.04 20.56
CA VAL A 190 12.78 7.92 20.46
C VAL A 190 13.57 6.65 20.28
N ASN A 191 13.31 5.65 21.11
CA ASN A 191 13.75 4.27 20.90
C ASN A 191 12.56 3.31 21.02
N LYS A 192 12.29 2.54 19.96
CA LYS A 192 11.21 1.56 19.90
C LYS A 192 11.75 0.20 19.53
N THR A 193 11.53 -0.77 20.41
CA THR A 193 11.84 -2.18 20.19
C THR A 193 10.56 -2.98 20.00
N HIS A 194 10.58 -3.89 19.04
CA HIS A 194 9.49 -4.84 18.81
C HIS A 194 10.05 -6.28 18.79
N ASN A 195 9.32 -7.19 19.44
CA ASN A 195 9.66 -8.60 19.55
C ASN A 195 8.59 -9.44 18.85
N TYR A 196 8.98 -10.14 17.78
CA TYR A 196 8.12 -11.06 17.05
C TYR A 196 8.04 -12.40 17.78
N SER A 197 6.84 -13.01 17.79
CA SER A 197 6.64 -14.31 18.42
C SER A 197 7.39 -15.44 17.71
N ILE A 198 7.68 -15.29 16.42
CA ILE A 198 8.35 -16.26 15.56
C ILE A 198 9.48 -15.54 14.82
N SER A 199 10.62 -16.21 14.63
CA SER A 199 11.68 -15.66 13.79
C SER A 199 11.26 -15.73 12.32
N GLY A 200 11.40 -14.62 11.59
CA GLY A 200 10.97 -14.55 10.20
C GLY A 200 11.41 -13.28 9.51
N THR A 201 10.96 -13.11 8.25
CA THR A 201 11.16 -11.88 7.48
C THR A 201 9.96 -10.97 7.69
N TYR A 202 10.21 -9.77 8.22
CA TYR A 202 9.20 -8.77 8.51
C TYR A 202 9.48 -7.47 7.77
N TYR A 203 8.44 -6.93 7.16
CA TYR A 203 8.45 -5.65 6.47
C TYR A 203 7.90 -4.56 7.39
N ILE A 204 8.76 -3.64 7.78
CA ILE A 204 8.44 -2.59 8.76
C ILE A 204 8.22 -1.29 8.01
N LEU A 205 7.04 -0.72 8.16
CA LEU A 205 6.63 0.49 7.46
C LEU A 205 6.55 1.66 8.43
N LEU A 206 7.31 2.72 8.14
CA LEU A 206 7.24 3.99 8.85
C LEU A 206 6.48 4.98 7.98
N CYS A 207 5.37 5.51 8.48
CA CYS A 207 4.48 6.42 7.77
C CYS A 207 4.38 7.77 8.48
N GLY A 208 4.28 8.86 7.73
CA GLY A 208 4.14 10.22 8.28
C GLY A 208 5.22 11.15 7.74
N VAL A 209 5.66 12.10 8.57
CA VAL A 209 6.69 13.09 8.19
C VAL A 209 8.09 12.47 8.31
N ILE A 210 8.34 11.41 7.54
CA ILE A 210 9.58 10.63 7.62
C ILE A 210 10.81 11.38 7.10
N GLU A 211 10.59 12.43 6.30
CA GLU A 211 11.63 13.28 5.74
C GLU A 211 12.29 14.20 6.78
N GLU A 212 11.65 14.43 7.93
CA GLU A 212 12.17 15.27 9.02
C GLU A 212 12.75 14.45 10.16
N ILE A 213 12.80 13.13 10.02
CA ILE A 213 13.44 12.27 11.00
C ILE A 213 14.95 12.51 10.96
N SER A 214 15.55 12.79 12.13
CA SER A 214 17.00 12.82 12.34
C SER A 214 17.47 11.62 13.18
N ASP A 215 18.79 11.41 13.22
CA ASP A 215 19.44 10.40 14.06
C ASP A 215 18.86 8.98 13.91
N PHE A 216 18.45 8.67 12.67
CA PHE A 216 17.76 7.43 12.36
C PHE A 216 18.72 6.23 12.37
N ILE A 217 18.50 5.32 13.32
CA ILE A 217 19.24 4.06 13.46
C ILE A 217 18.23 2.91 13.57
N ALA A 218 18.33 1.93 12.68
CA ALA A 218 17.48 0.74 12.71
C ALA A 218 18.37 -0.51 12.68
N ALA A 219 18.65 -1.07 13.86
CA ALA A 219 19.58 -2.19 14.04
C ALA A 219 19.06 -3.47 13.37
N ASP A 220 19.96 -4.20 12.72
CA ASP A 220 19.70 -5.44 11.98
C ASP A 220 18.61 -5.34 10.89
N THR A 221 18.38 -4.14 10.35
CA THR A 221 17.43 -3.92 9.25
C THR A 221 18.15 -3.55 7.95
N GLN A 222 17.50 -3.80 6.83
CA GLN A 222 17.88 -3.23 5.53
C GLN A 222 16.77 -2.31 5.04
N THR A 223 17.14 -1.16 4.47
CA THR A 223 16.16 -0.27 3.85
C THR A 223 15.83 -0.76 2.45
N ILE A 224 14.55 -1.06 2.20
CA ILE A 224 14.05 -1.45 0.87
C ILE A 224 13.68 -0.20 0.07
N TRP A 225 12.92 0.71 0.68
CA TRP A 225 12.51 1.97 0.09
C TRP A 225 12.76 3.10 1.08
N THR A 226 13.53 4.12 0.66
CA THR A 226 13.88 5.27 1.51
C THR A 226 12.71 6.25 1.66
N LYS A 227 11.94 6.45 0.59
CA LYS A 227 10.75 7.30 0.48
C LYS A 227 9.93 6.92 -0.76
N TYR A 228 8.62 6.71 -0.60
CA TYR A 228 7.64 6.51 -1.69
C TYR A 228 6.21 6.80 -1.20
#